data_AF-A0A2N5ZAA1-F1
#
_entry.id   AF-A0A2N5ZAA1-F1
#
_cell.length_a   1.000
_cell.length_b   1.000
_cell.length_c   1.000
_cell.angle_alpha   90.00
_cell.angle_beta   90.00
_cell.angle_gamma   90.00
#
_symmetry.space_group_name_H-M   'P 1'
#
loop_
_entity.id
_entity.type
_entity.pdbx_description
1 polymer ?
#
loop_
_entity_poly.entity_id
_entity_poly.type
_entity_poly.pdbx_seq_one_letter_code
_entity_poly.pdbx_strand_id
1 'polypeptide(L)'
;MYGSTKIQIDTSNKNSFLESDSINIQTDHFEEIFGNDQYVIVMLKNENLFSYESLTLLRELHEEIVDSAEFIERVVSLNDIEYTVGDEYGMRIEQIVPDVIPVDKNELAQIREKAFAKENFRKRLISKDGTQTLLTIKFLPFPADWKKDYSMSPDELAGMSVLNIIEKDKYKSLNPKAIGVPVINHQKREYFAAETSRVMGLAILLAIVILIIALRSVWGVIVPILSAISSMIVMYGVVGFIGYPVDNMVLSFPFLIGFSVSIAYSIQLF
;
A
#
# COMPACT_ATOMS: atom_id res chain seq x y z
N MET A 1 28.60 15.25 -1.73
CA MET A 1 27.20 15.33 -2.21
C MET A 1 26.93 14.48 -3.46
N TYR A 2 27.86 14.30 -4.41
CA TYR A 2 27.58 13.48 -5.60
C TYR A 2 27.24 12.00 -5.32
N GLY A 3 27.78 11.42 -4.23
CA GLY A 3 27.42 10.05 -3.83
C GLY A 3 26.02 9.93 -3.24
N SER A 4 25.53 10.92 -2.48
CA SER A 4 24.21 10.85 -1.85
C SER A 4 23.05 10.89 -2.86
N THR A 5 23.27 11.46 -4.05
CA THR A 5 22.29 11.43 -5.15
C THR A 5 22.21 10.08 -5.87
N LYS A 6 23.09 9.13 -5.55
CA LYS A 6 23.13 7.78 -6.13
C LYS A 6 22.56 6.70 -5.20
N ILE A 7 22.02 7.08 -4.04
CA ILE A 7 21.41 6.14 -3.11
C ILE A 7 20.20 5.50 -3.78
N GLN A 8 20.20 4.17 -3.84
CA GLN A 8 19.05 3.40 -4.28
C GLN A 8 18.31 2.91 -3.04
N ILE A 9 17.04 3.26 -2.94
CA ILE A 9 16.17 2.77 -1.88
C ILE A 9 15.46 1.53 -2.39
N ASP A 10 15.41 0.49 -1.56
CA ASP A 10 14.62 -0.71 -1.84
C ASP A 10 13.73 -1.01 -0.64
N THR A 11 12.42 -0.96 -0.87
CA THR A 11 11.37 -1.14 0.13
C THR A 11 10.77 -2.55 0.11
N SER A 12 11.33 -3.45 -0.70
CA SER A 12 10.86 -4.82 -0.80
C SER A 12 11.01 -5.58 0.52
N ASN A 13 9.94 -6.27 0.91
CA ASN A 13 9.96 -7.15 2.08
C ASN A 13 10.91 -8.35 1.90
N LYS A 14 11.25 -8.76 0.66
CA LYS A 14 12.21 -9.86 0.41
C LYS A 14 13.59 -9.57 1.01
N ASN A 15 13.99 -8.30 1.07
CA ASN A 15 15.28 -7.87 1.61
C ASN A 15 15.37 -7.95 3.15
N SER A 16 14.25 -8.25 3.83
CA SER A 16 14.26 -8.53 5.27
C SER A 16 14.81 -9.92 5.61
N PHE A 17 14.90 -10.80 4.61
CA PHE A 17 15.39 -12.17 4.73
C PHE A 17 16.63 -12.39 3.85
N LEU A 18 17.45 -13.37 4.19
CA LEU A 18 18.57 -13.77 3.33
C LEU A 18 18.02 -14.45 2.07
N GLU A 19 18.70 -14.31 0.94
CA GLU A 19 18.30 -15.01 -0.31
C GLU A 19 18.24 -16.54 -0.12
N SER A 20 19.11 -17.08 0.74
CA SER A 20 19.15 -18.51 1.06
C SER A 20 18.06 -18.97 2.03
N ASP A 21 17.28 -18.06 2.62
CA ASP A 21 16.24 -18.43 3.57
C ASP A 21 15.11 -19.16 2.84
N SER A 22 14.60 -20.24 3.45
CA SER A 22 13.56 -21.08 2.85
C SER A 22 12.29 -20.31 2.51
N ILE A 23 12.04 -19.16 3.16
CA ILE A 23 10.90 -18.31 2.87
C ILE A 23 11.00 -17.67 1.47
N ASN A 24 12.15 -17.11 1.11
CA ASN A 24 12.34 -16.44 -0.18
C ASN A 24 12.25 -17.45 -1.33
N ILE A 25 12.90 -18.61 -1.19
CA ILE A 25 12.84 -19.70 -2.18
C ILE A 25 11.41 -20.18 -2.41
N GLN A 26 10.62 -20.33 -1.33
CA GLN A 26 9.23 -20.77 -1.44
C GLN A 26 8.33 -19.69 -2.05
N THR A 27 8.54 -18.42 -1.70
CA THR A 27 7.82 -17.30 -2.30
C THR A 27 8.14 -17.19 -3.80
N ASP A 28 9.41 -17.28 -4.20
CA ASP A 28 9.80 -17.25 -5.61
C ASP A 28 9.17 -18.40 -6.40
N HIS A 29 9.17 -19.62 -5.83
CA HIS A 29 8.53 -20.77 -6.46
C HIS A 29 7.01 -20.62 -6.55
N PHE A 30 6.38 -20.03 -5.53
CA PHE A 30 4.95 -19.71 -5.57
C PHE A 30 4.65 -18.68 -6.66
N GLU A 31 5.44 -17.60 -6.74
CA GLU A 31 5.27 -16.54 -7.72
C GLU A 31 5.47 -17.05 -9.16
N GLU A 32 6.39 -17.98 -9.38
CA GLU A 32 6.61 -18.63 -10.68
C GLU A 32 5.39 -19.43 -11.17
N ILE A 33 4.68 -20.10 -10.25
CA ILE A 33 3.53 -20.95 -10.58
C ILE A 33 2.21 -20.16 -10.61
N PHE A 34 2.00 -19.29 -9.61
CA PHE A 34 0.72 -18.67 -9.32
C PHE A 34 0.67 -17.17 -9.61
N GLY A 35 1.80 -16.56 -10.00
CA GLY A 35 1.90 -15.13 -10.26
C GLY A 35 2.02 -14.30 -8.98
N ASN A 36 1.50 -13.08 -8.98
CA ASN A 36 1.62 -12.18 -7.85
C ASN A 36 0.86 -12.71 -6.62
N ASP A 37 1.52 -12.79 -5.47
CA ASP A 37 0.90 -13.19 -4.20
C ASP A 37 0.20 -12.03 -3.48
N GLN A 38 0.42 -10.79 -3.95
CA GLN A 38 -0.15 -9.59 -3.39
C GLN A 38 -1.54 -9.29 -3.96
N TYR A 39 -2.40 -8.77 -3.08
CA TYR A 39 -3.77 -8.40 -3.42
C TYR A 39 -4.19 -7.15 -2.65
N VAL A 40 -5.20 -6.46 -3.20
CA VAL A 40 -5.93 -5.41 -2.50
C VAL A 40 -7.37 -5.85 -2.30
N ILE A 41 -7.89 -5.69 -1.09
CA ILE A 41 -9.30 -5.91 -0.76
C ILE A 41 -9.90 -4.54 -0.46
N VAL A 42 -10.96 -4.18 -1.19
CA VAL A 42 -11.77 -3.00 -0.94
C VAL A 42 -13.06 -3.42 -0.29
N MET A 43 -13.27 -2.99 0.96
CA MET A 43 -14.56 -3.08 1.62
C MET A 43 -15.43 -1.92 1.15
N LEU A 44 -16.62 -2.24 0.65
CA LEU A 44 -17.66 -1.28 0.28
C LEU A 44 -18.77 -1.39 1.31
N LYS A 45 -19.33 -0.25 1.72
CA LYS A 45 -20.43 -0.15 2.68
C LYS A 45 -21.50 0.82 2.18
N ASN A 46 -22.73 0.34 2.10
CA ASN A 46 -23.92 1.15 1.81
C ASN A 46 -25.11 0.61 2.61
N GLU A 47 -26.00 1.49 3.09
CA GLU A 47 -27.20 1.08 3.83
C GLU A 47 -28.12 0.18 3.00
N ASN A 48 -28.20 0.42 1.68
CA ASN A 48 -28.96 -0.38 0.74
C ASN A 48 -28.08 -0.87 -0.41
N LEU A 49 -27.19 -1.82 -0.11
CA LEU A 49 -26.23 -2.37 -1.07
C LEU A 49 -26.89 -3.00 -2.31
N PHE A 50 -28.09 -3.56 -2.16
CA PHE A 50 -28.84 -4.22 -3.22
C PHE A 50 -29.84 -3.28 -3.93
N SER A 51 -29.66 -1.96 -3.83
CA SER A 51 -30.41 -1.01 -4.62
C SER A 51 -29.88 -0.94 -6.06
N TYR A 52 -30.72 -0.49 -6.99
CA TYR A 52 -30.30 -0.25 -8.38
C TYR A 52 -29.07 0.67 -8.43
N GLU A 53 -29.08 1.77 -7.67
CA GLU A 53 -27.99 2.74 -7.64
C GLU A 53 -26.70 2.14 -7.07
N SER A 54 -26.78 1.39 -5.97
CA SER A 54 -25.61 0.77 -5.33
C SER A 54 -24.97 -0.30 -6.20
N LEU A 55 -25.78 -1.16 -6.83
CA LEU A 55 -25.30 -2.21 -7.74
C LEU A 55 -24.69 -1.59 -9.01
N THR A 56 -25.29 -0.52 -9.53
CA THR A 56 -24.76 0.21 -10.69
C THR A 56 -23.41 0.84 -10.36
N LEU A 57 -23.31 1.56 -9.23
CA LEU A 57 -22.04 2.15 -8.78
C LEU A 57 -20.97 1.09 -8.49
N LEU A 58 -21.35 -0.08 -7.96
CA LEU A 58 -20.43 -1.18 -7.74
C LEU A 58 -19.87 -1.72 -9.07
N ARG A 59 -20.71 -1.82 -10.11
CA ARG A 59 -20.26 -2.19 -11.45
C ARG A 59 -19.34 -1.14 -12.07
N GLU A 60 -19.73 0.13 -12.01
CA GLU A 60 -18.88 1.21 -12.50
C GLU A 60 -17.54 1.26 -11.76
N LEU A 61 -17.51 0.95 -10.46
CA LEU A 61 -16.26 0.86 -9.70
C LEU A 61 -15.41 -0.33 -10.15
N HIS A 62 -16.02 -1.49 -10.35
CA HIS A 62 -15.33 -2.69 -10.85
C HIS A 62 -14.69 -2.41 -12.20
N GLU A 63 -15.47 -1.91 -13.17
CA GLU A 63 -15.01 -1.62 -14.53
C GLU A 63 -13.90 -0.57 -14.54
N GLU A 64 -14.05 0.51 -13.77
CA GLU A 64 -13.02 1.55 -13.72
C GLU A 64 -11.71 1.06 -13.10
N ILE A 65 -11.75 0.18 -12.09
CA ILE A 65 -10.55 -0.47 -11.56
C ILE A 65 -9.91 -1.33 -12.64
N VAL A 66 -10.68 -2.16 -13.36
CA VAL A 66 -10.15 -3.00 -14.44
C VAL A 66 -9.49 -2.18 -15.54
N ASP A 67 -10.09 -1.05 -15.91
CA ASP A 67 -9.64 -0.24 -17.06
C ASP A 67 -8.51 0.74 -16.72
N SER A 68 -8.48 1.27 -15.50
CA SER A 68 -7.62 2.42 -15.16
C SER A 68 -6.59 2.15 -14.06
N ALA A 69 -6.76 1.09 -13.25
CA ALA A 69 -5.77 0.75 -12.25
C ALA A 69 -4.60 -0.02 -12.86
N GLU A 70 -3.46 0.04 -12.18
CA GLU A 70 -2.20 -0.42 -12.72
C GLU A 70 -1.91 -1.86 -12.29
N PHE A 71 -1.32 -2.64 -13.20
CA PHE A 71 -0.97 -4.03 -13.00
C PHE A 71 -2.15 -4.95 -12.66
N ILE A 72 -3.38 -4.66 -13.10
CA ILE A 72 -4.54 -5.50 -12.76
C ILE A 72 -4.52 -6.81 -13.54
N GLU A 73 -4.60 -7.93 -12.83
CA GLU A 73 -4.85 -9.25 -13.42
C GLU A 73 -6.34 -9.58 -13.40
N ARG A 74 -6.98 -9.40 -12.23
CA ARG A 74 -8.39 -9.75 -12.04
C ARG A 74 -9.00 -8.96 -10.89
N VAL A 75 -10.22 -8.50 -11.10
CA VAL A 75 -11.09 -7.98 -10.04
C VAL A 75 -12.21 -8.99 -9.80
N VAL A 76 -12.50 -9.29 -8.54
CA VAL A 76 -13.60 -10.17 -8.11
C VAL A 76 -14.48 -9.42 -7.14
N SER A 77 -15.74 -9.26 -7.50
CA SER A 77 -16.74 -8.51 -6.72
C SER A 77 -18.06 -9.27 -6.62
N LEU A 78 -19.09 -8.62 -6.07
CA LEU A 78 -20.46 -9.16 -6.04
C LEU A 78 -21.01 -9.44 -7.46
N ASN A 79 -20.54 -8.69 -8.47
CA ASN A 79 -21.01 -8.83 -9.85
C ASN A 79 -20.48 -10.09 -10.55
N ASP A 80 -19.33 -10.60 -10.13
CA ASP A 80 -18.63 -11.71 -10.79
C ASP A 80 -19.07 -13.09 -10.27
N ILE A 81 -20.11 -13.13 -9.42
CA ILE A 81 -20.52 -14.38 -8.77
C ILE A 81 -21.51 -15.13 -9.66
N GLU A 82 -21.13 -16.35 -10.00
CA GLU A 82 -21.97 -17.31 -10.70
C GLU A 82 -22.93 -18.06 -9.76
N TYR A 83 -24.18 -18.16 -10.21
CA TYR A 83 -25.28 -18.87 -9.60
C TYR A 83 -25.81 -19.93 -10.56
N THR A 84 -25.96 -21.16 -10.06
CA THR A 84 -26.47 -22.27 -10.86
C THR A 84 -27.93 -22.46 -10.52
N VAL A 85 -28.79 -22.34 -11.52
CA VAL A 85 -30.23 -22.59 -11.43
C VAL A 85 -30.55 -23.86 -12.19
N GLY A 86 -31.28 -24.77 -11.54
CA GLY A 86 -31.90 -25.91 -12.23
C GLY A 86 -33.28 -25.51 -12.73
N ASP A 87 -33.55 -25.71 -14.02
CA ASP A 87 -34.88 -25.59 -14.61
C ASP A 87 -35.32 -26.94 -15.23
N GLU A 88 -36.52 -26.97 -15.81
CA GLU A 88 -37.08 -28.19 -16.44
C GLU A 88 -36.24 -28.69 -17.64
N TYR A 89 -35.33 -27.86 -18.17
CA TYR A 89 -34.50 -28.15 -19.34
C TYR A 89 -33.03 -28.45 -18.99
N GLY A 90 -32.61 -28.27 -17.74
CA GLY A 90 -31.28 -28.63 -17.26
C GLY A 90 -30.73 -27.69 -16.18
N MET A 91 -29.40 -27.56 -16.15
CA MET A 91 -28.70 -26.62 -15.27
C MET A 91 -28.20 -25.44 -16.10
N ARG A 92 -28.53 -24.21 -15.69
CA ARG A 92 -28.01 -22.98 -16.28
C ARG A 92 -27.16 -22.24 -15.26
N ILE A 93 -26.03 -21.69 -15.72
CA ILE A 93 -25.19 -20.77 -14.93
C ILE A 93 -25.58 -19.34 -15.34
N GLU A 94 -25.90 -18.53 -14.34
CA GLU A 94 -26.23 -17.11 -14.49
C GLU A 94 -25.47 -16.30 -13.43
N GLN A 95 -25.31 -14.99 -13.61
CA GLN A 95 -24.73 -14.14 -12.58
C GLN A 95 -25.76 -13.81 -11.49
N ILE A 96 -25.31 -13.66 -10.24
CA ILE A 96 -26.18 -13.20 -9.15
C ILE A 96 -26.71 -11.80 -9.44
N VAL A 97 -25.83 -10.91 -9.91
CA VAL A 97 -26.19 -9.58 -10.40
C VAL A 97 -26.22 -9.65 -11.93
N PRO A 98 -27.39 -9.54 -12.59
CA PRO A 98 -27.48 -9.61 -14.04
C PRO A 98 -26.82 -8.40 -14.72
N ASP A 99 -26.37 -8.57 -15.96
CA ASP A 99 -25.76 -7.50 -16.79
C ASP A 99 -26.64 -6.25 -16.83
N VAL A 100 -27.94 -6.43 -17.04
CA VAL A 100 -28.94 -5.36 -16.92
C VAL A 100 -29.50 -5.39 -15.51
N ILE A 101 -29.10 -4.43 -14.66
CA ILE A 101 -29.60 -4.33 -13.28
C ILE A 101 -31.07 -3.90 -13.33
N PRO A 102 -31.98 -4.63 -12.67
CA PRO A 102 -33.39 -4.30 -12.69
C PRO A 102 -33.70 -3.10 -11.80
N VAL A 103 -34.71 -2.32 -12.20
CA VAL A 103 -35.23 -1.20 -11.39
C VAL A 103 -36.34 -1.68 -10.44
N ASP A 104 -36.97 -2.82 -10.75
CA ASP A 104 -38.05 -3.37 -9.94
C ASP A 104 -37.56 -3.87 -8.58
N LYS A 105 -38.31 -3.52 -7.53
CA LYS A 105 -37.94 -3.85 -6.14
C LYS A 105 -37.99 -5.34 -5.84
N ASN A 106 -38.90 -6.10 -6.48
CA ASN A 106 -38.99 -7.53 -6.24
C ASN A 106 -37.83 -8.25 -6.90
N GLU A 107 -37.43 -7.83 -8.10
CA GLU A 107 -36.25 -8.37 -8.79
C GLU A 107 -34.95 -8.07 -8.03
N LEU A 108 -34.80 -6.85 -7.50
CA LEU A 108 -33.67 -6.49 -6.62
C LEU A 108 -33.65 -7.33 -5.33
N ALA A 109 -34.83 -7.63 -4.75
CA ALA A 109 -34.93 -8.52 -3.59
C ALA A 109 -34.50 -9.96 -3.92
N GLN A 110 -34.79 -10.45 -5.13
CA GLN A 110 -34.32 -11.77 -5.58
C GLN A 110 -32.79 -11.82 -5.71
N ILE A 111 -32.14 -10.76 -6.17
CA ILE A 111 -30.66 -10.67 -6.20
C ILE A 111 -30.11 -10.84 -4.78
N ARG A 112 -30.71 -10.15 -3.81
CA ARG A 112 -30.35 -10.29 -2.40
C ARG A 112 -30.55 -11.73 -1.92
N GLU A 113 -31.67 -12.36 -2.20
CA GLU A 113 -31.90 -13.75 -1.79
C GLU A 113 -30.88 -14.72 -2.40
N LYS A 114 -30.59 -14.61 -3.70
CA LYS A 114 -29.57 -15.42 -4.39
C LYS A 114 -28.19 -15.22 -3.77
N ALA A 115 -27.82 -13.98 -3.46
CA ALA A 115 -26.55 -13.64 -2.81
C ALA A 115 -26.40 -14.28 -1.41
N PHE A 116 -27.51 -14.44 -0.68
CA PHE A 116 -27.52 -15.03 0.66
C PHE A 116 -27.75 -16.54 0.68
N ALA A 117 -28.27 -17.14 -0.41
CA ALA A 117 -28.60 -18.56 -0.49
C ALA A 117 -27.38 -19.48 -0.33
N LYS A 118 -26.19 -19.06 -0.78
CA LYS A 118 -24.97 -19.86 -0.64
C LYS A 118 -24.14 -19.39 0.55
N GLU A 119 -24.20 -20.13 1.66
CA GLU A 119 -23.56 -19.78 2.93
C GLU A 119 -22.05 -19.50 2.83
N ASN A 120 -21.33 -20.30 2.03
CA ASN A 120 -19.88 -20.13 1.83
C ASN A 120 -19.52 -18.83 1.12
N PHE A 121 -20.38 -18.31 0.24
CA PHE A 121 -20.17 -17.04 -0.46
C PHE A 121 -20.52 -15.86 0.44
N ARG A 122 -21.68 -15.92 1.11
CA ARG A 122 -22.09 -14.94 2.11
C ARG A 122 -20.95 -14.69 3.11
N LYS A 123 -20.40 -15.75 3.70
CA LYS A 123 -19.35 -15.64 4.73
C LYS A 123 -18.05 -14.97 4.25
N ARG A 124 -17.79 -14.93 2.94
CA ARG A 124 -16.53 -14.41 2.37
C ARG A 124 -16.69 -13.05 1.70
N LEU A 125 -17.86 -12.73 1.17
CA LEU A 125 -18.05 -11.55 0.33
C LEU A 125 -19.04 -10.54 0.91
N ILE A 126 -20.03 -10.94 1.71
CA ILE A 126 -21.13 -10.04 2.11
C ILE A 126 -21.33 -10.08 3.63
N SER A 127 -21.50 -8.93 4.27
CA SER A 127 -21.78 -8.89 5.71
C SER A 127 -23.11 -9.55 6.07
N LYS A 128 -23.25 -9.95 7.35
CA LYS A 128 -24.45 -10.66 7.82
C LYS A 128 -25.75 -9.87 7.60
N ASP A 129 -25.69 -8.55 7.70
CA ASP A 129 -26.78 -7.60 7.51
C ASP A 129 -26.98 -7.20 6.04
N GLY A 130 -26.01 -7.51 5.15
CA GLY A 130 -26.07 -7.18 3.72
C GLY A 130 -25.74 -5.73 3.40
N THR A 131 -25.11 -5.00 4.33
CA THR A 131 -24.72 -3.60 4.13
C THR A 131 -23.29 -3.43 3.62
N GLN A 132 -22.49 -4.49 3.63
CA GLN A 132 -21.10 -4.46 3.21
C GLN A 132 -20.78 -5.58 2.23
N THR A 133 -19.90 -5.31 1.28
CA THR A 133 -19.33 -6.31 0.38
C THR A 133 -17.83 -6.09 0.17
N LEU A 134 -17.12 -7.15 -0.20
CA LEU A 134 -15.70 -7.10 -0.54
C LEU A 134 -15.51 -7.15 -2.07
N LEU A 135 -14.62 -6.29 -2.56
CA LEU A 135 -14.08 -6.32 -3.91
C LEU A 135 -12.59 -6.66 -3.79
N THR A 136 -12.17 -7.77 -4.38
CA THR A 136 -10.79 -8.27 -4.33
C THR A 136 -10.10 -7.99 -5.65
N ILE A 137 -8.89 -7.44 -5.58
CA ILE A 137 -8.07 -7.06 -6.72
C ILE A 137 -6.79 -7.90 -6.67
N LYS A 138 -6.54 -8.65 -7.73
CA LYS A 138 -5.29 -9.36 -7.99
C LYS A 138 -4.47 -8.62 -9.01
N PHE A 139 -3.16 -8.65 -8.83
CA PHE A 139 -2.21 -7.97 -9.69
C PHE A 139 -1.45 -8.96 -10.57
N LEU A 140 -1.02 -8.50 -11.74
CA LEU A 140 -0.02 -9.16 -12.55
C LEU A 140 1.32 -9.19 -11.79
N PRO A 141 2.22 -10.12 -12.12
CA PRO A 141 3.58 -10.12 -11.58
C PRO A 141 4.24 -8.75 -11.81
N PHE A 142 4.81 -8.18 -10.75
CA PHE A 142 5.48 -6.90 -10.84
C PHE A 142 6.82 -7.04 -11.56
N PRO A 143 7.16 -6.11 -12.48
CA PRO A 143 8.39 -6.20 -13.24
C PRO A 143 9.62 -6.05 -12.34
N ALA A 144 10.59 -6.97 -12.44
CA ALA A 144 11.81 -6.92 -11.62
C ALA A 144 12.69 -5.69 -11.92
N ASP A 145 12.75 -5.27 -13.19
CA ASP A 145 13.55 -4.15 -13.68
C ASP A 145 12.79 -2.80 -13.65
N TRP A 146 11.81 -2.66 -12.76
CA TRP A 146 10.89 -1.51 -12.71
C TRP A 146 11.56 -0.14 -12.60
N LYS A 147 12.76 -0.05 -12.00
CA LYS A 147 13.49 1.21 -11.82
C LYS A 147 13.87 1.91 -13.13
N LYS A 148 13.80 1.21 -14.28
CA LYS A 148 14.05 1.79 -15.61
C LYS A 148 12.86 2.60 -16.11
N ASP A 149 11.66 2.13 -15.84
CA ASP A 149 10.41 2.63 -16.42
C ASP A 149 9.58 3.44 -15.42
N TYR A 150 9.79 3.22 -14.11
CA TYR A 150 9.00 3.80 -13.04
C TYR A 150 9.85 4.50 -11.99
N SER A 151 9.37 5.66 -11.52
CA SER A 151 9.97 6.43 -10.41
C SER A 151 9.56 5.92 -9.02
N MET A 152 8.64 4.96 -8.98
CA MET A 152 8.00 4.40 -7.80
C MET A 152 7.94 2.89 -7.98
N SER A 153 7.99 2.12 -6.88
CA SER A 153 7.89 0.67 -6.99
C SER A 153 6.51 0.25 -7.52
N PRO A 154 6.41 -0.82 -8.33
CA PRO A 154 5.15 -1.26 -8.92
C PRO A 154 4.03 -1.53 -7.90
N ASP A 155 4.36 -2.02 -6.71
CA ASP A 155 3.42 -2.24 -5.62
C ASP A 155 2.86 -0.93 -5.06
N GLU A 156 3.70 0.09 -4.88
CA GLU A 156 3.23 1.42 -4.46
C GLU A 156 2.36 2.08 -5.54
N LEU A 157 2.73 1.91 -6.82
CA LEU A 157 1.99 2.44 -7.96
C LEU A 157 0.63 1.74 -8.12
N ALA A 158 0.59 0.42 -7.96
CA ALA A 158 -0.63 -0.37 -7.91
C ALA A 158 -1.56 0.12 -6.79
N GLY A 159 -1.03 0.25 -5.56
CA GLY A 159 -1.78 0.76 -4.41
C GLY A 159 -2.33 2.17 -4.63
N MET A 160 -1.50 3.08 -5.17
CA MET A 160 -1.88 4.44 -5.52
C MET A 160 -3.00 4.49 -6.56
N SER A 161 -2.89 3.69 -7.63
CA SER A 161 -3.86 3.68 -8.73
C SER A 161 -5.25 3.26 -8.24
N VAL A 162 -5.32 2.25 -7.35
CA VAL A 162 -6.57 1.81 -6.72
C VAL A 162 -7.13 2.89 -5.81
N LEU A 163 -6.31 3.50 -4.94
CA LEU A 163 -6.77 4.58 -4.05
C LEU A 163 -7.34 5.76 -4.82
N ASN A 164 -6.65 6.20 -5.88
CA ASN A 164 -7.09 7.31 -6.74
C ASN A 164 -8.46 7.06 -7.40
N ILE A 165 -8.83 5.80 -7.61
CA ILE A 165 -10.14 5.43 -8.17
C ILE A 165 -11.20 5.41 -7.06
N ILE A 166 -10.96 4.67 -5.97
CA ILE A 166 -11.97 4.49 -4.92
C ILE A 166 -12.27 5.81 -4.18
N GLU A 167 -11.33 6.74 -4.14
CA GLU A 167 -11.50 8.03 -3.46
C GLU A 167 -12.25 9.08 -4.29
N LYS A 168 -12.60 8.79 -5.55
CA LYS A 168 -13.40 9.71 -6.37
C LYS A 168 -14.77 9.97 -5.74
N ASP A 169 -15.21 11.23 -5.81
CA ASP A 169 -16.47 11.69 -5.18
C ASP A 169 -17.69 10.85 -5.57
N LYS A 170 -17.73 10.31 -6.80
CA LYS A 170 -18.84 9.47 -7.28
C LYS A 170 -19.01 8.15 -6.51
N TYR A 171 -17.95 7.61 -5.92
CA TYR A 171 -17.98 6.35 -5.17
C TYR A 171 -18.12 6.55 -3.66
N LYS A 172 -18.16 7.80 -3.19
CA LYS A 172 -18.23 8.15 -1.77
C LYS A 172 -19.45 7.53 -1.06
N SER A 173 -20.56 7.33 -1.78
CA SER A 173 -21.77 6.66 -1.26
C SER A 173 -21.55 5.18 -0.92
N LEU A 174 -20.55 4.53 -1.52
CA LEU A 174 -20.13 3.16 -1.19
C LEU A 174 -19.12 3.12 -0.04
N ASN A 175 -18.71 4.25 0.52
CA ASN A 175 -17.74 4.37 1.63
C ASN A 175 -16.56 3.37 1.52
N PRO A 176 -15.81 3.40 0.41
CA PRO A 176 -14.80 2.40 0.12
C PRO A 176 -13.64 2.49 1.10
N LYS A 177 -13.14 1.33 1.55
CA LYS A 177 -11.97 1.20 2.41
C LYS A 177 -11.09 0.08 1.89
N ALA A 178 -9.90 0.43 1.41
CA ALA A 178 -8.94 -0.54 0.90
C ALA A 178 -7.95 -1.02 1.97
N ILE A 179 -7.56 -2.28 1.85
CA ILE A 179 -6.46 -2.90 2.59
C ILE A 179 -5.66 -3.80 1.63
N GLY A 180 -4.38 -4.00 1.90
CA GLY A 180 -3.50 -4.82 1.09
C GLY A 180 -2.09 -4.27 1.15
N VAL A 181 -1.09 -5.12 0.87
CA VAL A 181 0.32 -4.71 0.90
C VAL A 181 0.59 -3.51 -0.02
N PRO A 182 0.11 -3.47 -1.28
CA PRO A 182 0.25 -2.31 -2.17
C PRO A 182 -0.26 -0.99 -1.57
N VAL A 183 -1.48 -1.01 -1.00
CA VAL A 183 -2.13 0.16 -0.39
C VAL A 183 -1.40 0.62 0.87
N ILE A 184 -1.01 -0.32 1.73
CA ILE A 184 -0.28 -0.02 2.97
C ILE A 184 1.08 0.59 2.65
N ASN A 185 1.79 0.06 1.65
CA ASN A 185 3.10 0.59 1.26
C ASN A 185 2.98 2.02 0.71
N HIS A 186 2.00 2.27 -0.15
CA HIS A 186 1.73 3.62 -0.65
C HIS A 186 1.39 4.61 0.49
N GLN A 187 0.43 4.27 1.36
CA GLN A 187 0.04 5.13 2.48
C GLN A 187 1.17 5.35 3.48
N LYS A 188 1.98 4.31 3.74
CA LYS A 188 3.18 4.40 4.56
C LYS A 188 4.14 5.41 3.94
N ARG A 189 4.41 5.33 2.65
CA ARG A 189 5.31 6.29 1.97
C ARG A 189 4.81 7.73 2.07
N GLU A 190 3.53 7.98 1.82
CA GLU A 190 2.96 9.32 1.97
C GLU A 190 3.06 9.85 3.40
N TYR A 191 2.70 9.03 4.39
CA TYR A 191 2.79 9.38 5.80
C TYR A 191 4.24 9.71 6.21
N PHE A 192 5.18 8.85 5.83
CA PHE A 192 6.59 9.07 6.12
C PHE A 192 7.13 10.31 5.40
N ALA A 193 6.76 10.55 4.13
CA ALA A 193 7.21 11.73 3.40
C ALA A 193 6.73 13.04 4.06
N ALA A 194 5.49 13.08 4.56
CA ALA A 194 4.92 14.24 5.23
C ALA A 194 5.51 14.46 6.64
N GLU A 195 5.65 13.40 7.44
CA GLU A 195 6.05 13.52 8.84
C GLU A 195 7.57 13.57 9.04
N THR A 196 8.37 12.96 8.16
CA THR A 196 9.83 12.88 8.34
C THR A 196 10.46 14.27 8.48
N SER A 197 10.11 15.22 7.62
CA SER A 197 10.67 16.58 7.67
C SER A 197 10.29 17.32 8.95
N ARG A 198 9.04 17.13 9.42
CA ARG A 198 8.53 17.77 10.64
C ARG A 198 9.20 17.21 11.88
N VAL A 199 9.26 15.88 11.98
CA VAL A 199 9.88 15.18 13.12
C VAL A 199 11.38 15.45 13.18
N MET A 200 12.08 15.41 12.05
CA MET A 200 13.52 15.75 12.00
C MET A 200 13.77 17.20 12.40
N GLY A 201 12.95 18.15 11.93
CA GLY A 201 13.07 19.56 12.31
C GLY A 201 12.91 19.79 13.82
N LEU A 202 11.91 19.16 14.44
CA LEU A 202 11.69 19.24 15.89
C LEU A 202 12.84 18.60 16.68
N ALA A 203 13.36 17.46 16.22
CA ALA A 203 14.48 16.78 16.87
C ALA A 203 15.76 17.63 16.85
N ILE A 204 16.08 18.24 15.71
CA ILE A 204 17.24 19.15 15.58
C ILE A 204 17.06 20.37 16.48
N LEU A 205 15.87 20.97 16.54
CA LEU A 205 15.59 22.11 17.40
C LEU A 205 15.79 21.74 18.88
N LEU A 206 15.25 20.60 19.32
CA LEU A 206 15.42 20.12 20.69
C LEU A 206 16.91 19.89 21.01
N ALA A 207 17.65 19.28 20.09
CA ALA A 207 19.09 19.04 20.25
C ALA A 207 19.88 20.35 20.38
N ILE A 208 19.57 21.36 19.55
CA ILE A 208 20.17 22.70 19.65
C ILE A 208 19.90 23.31 21.03
N VAL A 209 18.65 23.26 21.51
CA VAL A 209 18.27 23.79 22.82
C VAL A 209 19.05 23.10 23.95
N ILE A 210 19.15 21.77 23.91
CA ILE A 210 19.91 21.00 24.89
C ILE A 210 21.39 21.38 24.86
N LEU A 211 22.00 21.49 23.67
CA LEU A 211 23.40 21.87 23.52
C LEU A 211 23.66 23.30 24.02
N ILE A 212 22.77 24.26 23.75
CA ILE A 212 22.88 25.63 24.25
C ILE A 212 22.86 25.63 25.79
N ILE A 213 21.96 24.87 26.41
CA ILE A 213 21.85 24.79 27.87
C ILE A 213 23.08 24.13 28.49
N ALA A 214 23.56 23.02 27.90
CA ALA A 214 24.68 22.24 28.42
C ALA A 214 26.01 22.98 28.27
N LEU A 215 26.29 23.55 27.10
CA LEU A 215 27.60 24.09 26.76
C LEU A 215 27.70 25.61 26.94
N ARG A 216 26.56 26.32 27.03
CA ARG A 216 26.46 27.78 27.20
C ARG A 216 27.33 28.61 26.24
N SER A 217 27.74 28.01 25.12
CA SER A 217 28.69 28.56 24.17
C SER A 217 28.17 28.34 22.76
N VAL A 218 28.10 29.41 21.97
CA VAL A 218 27.65 29.36 20.57
C VAL A 218 28.58 28.46 19.73
N TRP A 219 29.89 28.51 20.00
CA TRP A 219 30.87 27.62 19.35
C TRP A 219 30.74 26.17 19.82
N GLY A 220 30.37 25.96 21.09
CA GLY A 220 30.04 24.63 21.63
C GLY A 220 28.84 23.99 20.94
N VAL A 221 27.96 24.75 20.29
CA VAL A 221 26.79 24.24 19.56
C VAL A 221 27.08 24.06 18.07
N ILE A 222 27.72 25.05 17.45
CA ILE A 222 27.97 25.05 15.99
C ILE A 222 28.92 23.92 15.58
N VAL A 223 30.01 23.71 16.33
CA VAL A 223 31.03 22.69 16.03
C VAL A 223 30.43 21.26 16.00
N PRO A 224 29.68 20.80 17.03
CA PRO A 224 29.02 19.49 16.99
C PRO A 224 28.08 19.32 15.81
N ILE A 225 27.27 20.34 15.50
CA ILE A 225 26.26 20.25 14.43
C ILE A 225 26.95 20.12 13.08
N LEU A 226 27.97 20.94 12.80
CA LEU A 226 28.75 20.85 11.57
C LEU A 226 29.47 19.50 11.45
N SER A 227 30.02 18.99 12.56
CA SER A 227 30.63 17.66 12.60
C SER A 227 29.62 16.55 12.28
N ALA A 228 28.43 16.60 12.88
CA ALA A 228 27.37 15.63 12.64
C ALA A 228 26.90 15.63 11.18
N ILE A 229 26.63 16.82 10.62
CA ILE A 229 26.20 16.97 9.22
C ILE A 229 27.29 16.47 8.27
N SER A 230 28.55 16.83 8.53
CA SER A 230 29.68 16.39 7.69
C SER A 230 29.84 14.86 7.72
N SER A 231 29.72 14.25 8.89
CA SER A 231 29.72 12.79 9.06
C SER A 231 28.60 12.11 8.24
N MET A 232 27.37 12.64 8.32
CA MET A 232 26.24 12.11 7.54
C MET A 232 26.48 12.22 6.03
N ILE A 233 26.98 13.36 5.54
CA ILE A 233 27.27 13.56 4.12
C ILE A 233 28.33 12.55 3.63
N VAL A 234 29.35 12.27 4.43
CA VAL A 234 30.38 11.28 4.10
C VAL A 234 29.77 9.88 4.09
N MET A 235 29.00 9.52 5.11
CA MET A 235 28.39 8.18 5.23
C MET A 235 27.42 7.89 4.07
N TYR A 236 26.49 8.81 3.80
CA TYR A 236 25.57 8.70 2.65
C TYR A 236 26.31 8.75 1.30
N GLY A 237 27.41 9.51 1.23
CA GLY A 237 28.27 9.55 0.05
C GLY A 237 28.95 8.22 -0.24
N VAL A 238 29.43 7.52 0.81
CA VAL A 238 30.03 6.19 0.71
C VAL A 238 28.98 5.15 0.33
N VAL A 239 27.82 5.16 1.00
CA VAL A 239 26.71 4.23 0.69
C VAL A 239 26.27 4.36 -0.77
N GLY A 240 26.06 5.58 -1.26
CA GLY A 240 25.69 5.79 -2.65
C GLY A 240 26.82 5.51 -3.66
N PHE A 241 28.09 5.54 -3.25
CA PHE A 241 29.21 5.12 -4.10
C PHE A 241 29.33 3.59 -4.20
N ILE A 242 29.06 2.88 -3.10
CA ILE A 242 29.00 1.41 -3.08
C ILE A 242 27.86 0.92 -3.99
N GLY A 243 26.79 1.70 -4.13
CA GLY A 243 25.70 1.43 -5.08
C GLY A 243 24.79 0.28 -4.67
N TYR A 244 24.94 -0.25 -3.46
CA TYR A 244 24.07 -1.28 -2.93
C TYR A 244 22.71 -0.67 -2.56
N PRO A 245 21.58 -1.27 -2.97
CA PRO A 245 20.27 -0.82 -2.54
C PRO A 245 20.14 -0.94 -1.02
N VAL A 246 19.70 0.13 -0.37
CA VAL A 246 19.52 0.18 1.08
C VAL A 246 18.04 0.32 1.41
N ASP A 247 17.60 -0.46 2.40
CA ASP A 247 16.27 -0.31 2.97
C ASP A 247 16.19 0.98 3.83
N ASN A 248 14.98 1.51 3.97
CA ASN A 248 14.62 2.66 4.81
C ASN A 248 15.13 2.51 6.26
N MET A 249 15.17 1.29 6.80
CA MET A 249 15.71 1.06 8.14
C MET A 249 17.22 1.33 8.21
N VAL A 250 17.99 0.90 7.21
CA VAL A 250 19.44 1.12 7.15
C VAL A 250 19.78 2.59 6.99
N LEU A 251 18.96 3.34 6.25
CA LEU A 251 19.08 4.80 6.12
C LEU A 251 18.93 5.54 7.45
N SER A 252 18.29 4.93 8.46
CA SER A 252 18.13 5.55 9.78
C SER A 252 19.40 5.44 10.64
N PHE A 253 20.29 4.47 10.39
CA PHE A 253 21.50 4.27 11.21
C PHE A 253 22.52 5.43 11.14
N PRO A 254 22.88 5.97 9.96
CA PRO A 254 23.73 7.17 9.88
C PRO A 254 23.18 8.33 10.71
N PHE A 255 21.86 8.50 10.71
CA PHE A 255 21.19 9.53 11.49
C PHE A 255 21.35 9.29 12.99
N LEU A 256 21.01 8.10 13.48
CA LEU A 256 21.08 7.77 14.90
C LEU A 256 22.51 7.78 15.44
N ILE A 257 23.42 7.05 14.80
CA ILE A 257 24.80 6.88 15.30
C ILE A 257 25.59 8.16 15.09
N GLY A 258 25.54 8.73 13.88
CA GLY A 258 26.31 9.92 13.53
C GLY A 258 25.95 11.12 14.42
N PHE A 259 24.65 11.33 14.67
CA PHE A 259 24.19 12.43 15.50
C PHE A 259 24.49 12.19 16.99
N SER A 260 24.19 11.00 17.53
CA SER A 260 24.43 10.69 18.94
C SER A 260 25.91 10.72 19.31
N VAL A 261 26.78 10.13 18.48
CA VAL A 261 28.23 10.10 18.74
C VAL A 261 28.83 11.50 18.66
N SER A 262 28.42 12.31 17.67
CA SER A 262 28.93 13.68 17.53
C SER A 262 28.57 14.57 18.71
N ILE A 263 27.35 14.43 19.25
CA ILE A 263 26.91 15.17 20.44
C ILE A 263 27.68 14.71 21.69
N ALA A 264 27.82 13.39 21.89
CA ALA A 264 28.52 12.84 23.05
C ALA A 264 29.98 13.29 23.13
N TYR A 265 30.71 13.21 22.01
CA TYR A 265 32.09 13.68 21.94
C TYR A 265 32.22 15.18 22.19
N SER A 266 31.28 15.97 21.69
CA SER A 266 31.34 17.42 21.88
C SER A 266 31.11 17.83 23.33
N ILE A 267 30.25 17.11 24.08
CA ILE A 267 30.07 17.33 25.52
C ILE A 267 31.31 16.92 26.33
N GLN A 268 32.09 15.93 25.87
CA GLN A 268 33.33 15.54 26.55
C GLN A 268 34.49 16.51 26.29
N LEU A 269 34.47 17.20 25.16
CA LEU A 269 35.55 18.09 24.71
C LEU A 269 35.42 19.54 25.23
N PHE A 270 34.21 19.96 25.64
CA PHE A 270 33.87 21.31 26.11
C PHE A 270 33.32 21.28 27.53
#